data_AF-A0A843J6B3-F1
#
_entry.id   AF-A0A843J6B3-F1
#
_cell.length_a   1.000
_cell.length_b   1.000
_cell.length_c   1.000
_cell.angle_alpha   90.00
_cell.angle_beta   90.00
_cell.angle_gamma   90.00
#
_symmetry.space_group_name_H-M   'P 1'
#
loop_
_entity.id
_entity.type
_entity.pdbx_description
1 polymer ?
#
loop_
_entity_poly.entity_id
_entity_poly.type
_entity_poly.pdbx_seq_one_letter_code
_entity_poly.pdbx_strand_id
1 'polypeptide(L)'
;ESGVDRYHAHPYQSYIIPDITVVHNGQITNYWKIRDPLERKGHTFESFNDTECIVHYMADKLNQGYKLEEALDQAVIDLDGPFSILVGTPDGIGIAKDKLGLRPGVMVETDEIFAIASEEMALHDVTDSDEIEQIAPGETRAYTI
;
A
#
# COMPACT_ATOMS: atom_id res chain seq x y z
N GLU A 1 17.51 -7.23 1.40
CA GLU A 1 18.13 -7.08 2.73
C GLU A 1 17.52 -5.87 3.41
N SER A 2 17.17 -5.96 4.69
CA SER A 2 16.68 -4.81 5.46
C SER A 2 17.89 -3.94 5.85
N GLY A 3 18.22 -2.96 5.00
CA GLY A 3 19.25 -1.96 5.30
C GLY A 3 18.72 -0.93 6.29
N VAL A 4 19.51 -0.60 7.32
CA VAL A 4 19.22 0.55 8.20
C VAL A 4 19.87 1.78 7.58
N ASP A 5 19.25 2.29 6.52
CA ASP A 5 19.67 3.51 5.84
C ASP A 5 18.45 4.31 5.36
N ARG A 6 18.70 5.54 4.91
CA ARG A 6 17.63 6.44 4.46
C ARG A 6 16.99 6.02 3.14
N TYR A 7 17.68 5.23 2.32
CA TYR A 7 17.20 4.83 1.01
C TYR A 7 16.20 3.67 1.08
N HIS A 8 16.14 2.97 2.22
CA HIS A 8 15.19 1.90 2.51
C HIS A 8 14.05 2.32 3.45
N ALA A 9 14.06 3.57 3.93
CA ALA A 9 13.06 4.08 4.84
C ALA A 9 11.76 4.43 4.11
N HIS A 10 10.64 3.96 4.64
CA HIS A 10 9.30 4.39 4.23
C HIS A 10 8.98 5.82 4.73
N PRO A 11 8.01 6.51 4.10
CA PRO A 11 7.24 6.10 2.93
C PRO A 11 8.01 6.26 1.61
N TYR A 12 7.69 5.41 0.63
CA TYR A 12 8.17 5.59 -0.75
C TYR A 12 7.20 6.47 -1.54
N GLN A 13 7.73 7.23 -2.49
CA GLN A 13 6.98 8.15 -3.35
C GLN A 13 7.26 7.86 -4.83
N SER A 14 6.38 8.32 -5.71
CA SER A 14 6.60 8.28 -7.16
C SER A 14 6.58 9.68 -7.76
N TYR A 15 7.46 9.95 -8.71
CA TYR A 15 7.47 11.21 -9.46
C TYR A 15 6.30 11.32 -10.47
N ILE A 16 5.58 10.22 -10.72
CA ILE A 16 4.53 10.13 -11.75
C ILE A 16 3.26 10.85 -11.28
N ILE A 17 2.91 10.66 -10.00
CA ILE A 17 1.75 11.30 -9.37
C ILE A 17 2.28 12.07 -8.16
N PRO A 18 2.10 13.40 -8.11
CA PRO A 18 2.44 14.19 -6.93
C PRO A 18 1.72 13.65 -5.68
N ASP A 19 2.45 13.63 -4.56
CA ASP A 19 1.94 13.28 -3.23
C ASP A 19 1.33 11.87 -3.09
N ILE A 20 1.67 10.94 -4.00
CA ILE A 20 1.44 9.51 -3.74
C ILE A 20 2.50 8.97 -2.78
N THR A 21 2.07 8.23 -1.77
CA THR A 21 2.95 7.58 -0.80
C THR A 21 2.56 6.13 -0.58
N VAL A 22 3.55 5.25 -0.38
CA VAL A 22 3.33 3.85 -0.04
C VAL A 22 4.15 3.45 1.17
N VAL A 23 3.49 2.77 2.11
CA VAL A 23 4.11 2.03 3.20
C VAL A 23 3.80 0.55 3.02
N HIS A 24 4.78 -0.31 3.22
CA HIS A 24 4.66 -1.74 2.98
C HIS A 24 5.24 -2.52 4.16
N ASN A 25 4.45 -3.45 4.69
CA ASN A 25 4.90 -4.46 5.62
C ASN A 25 4.78 -5.82 4.94
N GLY A 26 5.91 -6.44 4.61
CA GLY A 26 5.91 -7.69 3.89
C GLY A 26 7.11 -7.90 2.99
N GLN A 27 6.92 -8.76 1.99
CA GLN A 27 7.88 -8.97 0.91
C GLN A 27 7.14 -9.33 -0.37
N ILE A 28 7.39 -8.60 -1.45
CA ILE A 28 6.86 -8.93 -2.78
C ILE A 28 7.84 -9.85 -3.50
N THR A 29 7.46 -11.11 -3.66
CA THR A 29 8.30 -12.17 -4.23
C THR A 29 8.42 -12.09 -5.76
N ASN A 30 7.44 -11.49 -6.43
CA ASN A 30 7.42 -11.34 -7.89
C ASN A 30 7.76 -9.91 -8.37
N TYR A 31 8.42 -9.08 -7.56
CA TYR A 31 8.66 -7.65 -7.86
C TYR A 31 9.35 -7.40 -9.22
N TRP A 32 10.24 -8.30 -9.67
CA TRP A 32 10.86 -8.20 -11.00
C TRP A 32 9.85 -8.31 -12.15
N LYS A 33 8.82 -9.15 -12.00
CA LYS A 33 7.76 -9.31 -13.02
C LYS A 33 6.87 -8.07 -13.11
N ILE A 34 6.76 -7.33 -12.02
CA ILE A 34 6.03 -6.06 -11.96
C ILE A 34 6.88 -4.92 -12.52
N ARG A 35 8.18 -4.92 -12.17
CA ARG A 35 9.13 -3.90 -12.56
C ARG A 35 9.43 -3.87 -14.06
N ASP A 36 9.71 -5.01 -14.70
CA ASP A 36 10.13 -5.07 -16.12
C ASP A 36 9.11 -4.40 -17.07
N PRO A 37 7.80 -4.63 -16.97
CA PRO A 37 6.80 -3.89 -17.75
C PRO A 37 6.80 -2.38 -17.47
N LEU A 38 7.00 -1.95 -16.23
CA LEU A 38 7.04 -0.54 -15.85
C LEU A 38 8.28 0.16 -16.43
N GLU A 39 9.45 -0.48 -16.36
CA GLU A 39 10.68 0.04 -16.98
C GLU A 39 10.51 0.18 -18.51
N ARG A 40 9.84 -0.76 -19.17
CA ARG A 40 9.51 -0.67 -20.60
C ARG A 40 8.53 0.45 -20.94
N LYS A 41 7.68 0.85 -19.99
CA LYS A 41 6.84 2.06 -20.10
C LYS A 41 7.61 3.36 -19.85
N GLY A 42 8.88 3.27 -19.45
CA GLY A 42 9.75 4.42 -19.17
C GLY A 42 9.82 4.82 -17.70
N HIS A 43 9.35 3.98 -16.77
CA HIS A 43 9.49 4.23 -15.35
C HIS A 43 10.96 4.08 -14.94
N THR A 44 11.50 5.06 -14.24
CA THR A 44 12.86 5.00 -13.68
C THR A 44 12.78 4.61 -12.21
N PHE A 45 13.65 3.69 -11.81
CA PHE A 45 13.78 3.20 -10.44
C PHE A 45 15.19 3.49 -9.93
N GLU A 46 15.28 3.93 -8.68
CA GLU A 46 16.52 4.34 -8.01
C GLU A 46 17.03 3.27 -7.03
N SER A 47 16.21 2.28 -6.68
CA SER A 47 16.55 1.20 -5.76
C SER A 47 16.14 -0.18 -6.30
N PHE A 48 16.45 -1.23 -5.53
CA PHE A 48 15.92 -2.58 -5.73
C PHE A 48 14.87 -2.94 -4.66
N ASN A 49 14.36 -1.95 -3.93
CA ASN A 49 13.34 -2.16 -2.90
C ASN A 49 12.00 -2.54 -3.57
N ASP A 50 11.33 -3.53 -3.01
CA ASP A 50 10.01 -3.94 -3.50
C ASP A 50 8.94 -2.86 -3.29
N THR A 51 9.07 -2.04 -2.25
CA THR A 51 8.16 -0.92 -2.02
C THR A 51 8.25 0.15 -3.10
N GLU A 52 9.46 0.42 -3.63
CA GLU A 52 9.61 1.31 -4.77
C GLU A 52 8.86 0.76 -6.00
N CYS A 53 8.94 -0.56 -6.20
CA CYS A 53 8.14 -1.25 -7.22
C CYS A 53 6.64 -1.02 -7.01
N ILE A 54 6.15 -1.16 -5.78
CA ILE A 54 4.74 -0.95 -5.44
C ILE A 54 4.30 0.50 -5.70
N VAL A 55 5.07 1.51 -5.28
CA VAL A 55 4.62 2.91 -5.47
C VAL A 55 4.57 3.30 -6.95
N HIS A 56 5.52 2.85 -7.77
CA HIS A 56 5.45 3.06 -9.23
C HIS A 56 4.32 2.27 -9.88
N TYR A 57 4.03 1.06 -9.39
CA TYR A 57 2.89 0.28 -9.85
C TYR A 57 1.56 0.99 -9.54
N MET A 58 1.37 1.46 -8.30
CA MET A 58 0.17 2.19 -7.90
C MET A 58 0.02 3.47 -8.72
N ALA A 59 1.11 4.23 -8.89
CA ALA A 59 1.10 5.44 -9.70
C ALA A 59 0.77 5.16 -11.19
N ASP A 60 1.28 4.06 -11.76
CA ASP A 60 0.95 3.63 -13.14
C ASP A 60 -0.55 3.35 -13.30
N LYS A 61 -1.16 2.64 -12.35
CA LYS A 61 -2.60 2.31 -12.37
C LYS A 61 -3.46 3.57 -12.26
N LEU A 62 -3.17 4.42 -11.29
CA LEU A 62 -3.90 5.68 -11.10
C LEU A 62 -3.75 6.60 -12.32
N ASN A 63 -2.56 6.68 -12.94
CA ASN A 63 -2.34 7.46 -14.16
C ASN A 63 -3.09 6.89 -15.39
N GLN A 64 -3.46 5.61 -15.36
CA GLN A 64 -4.35 4.98 -16.36
C GLN A 64 -5.85 5.23 -16.10
N GLY A 65 -6.19 5.96 -15.03
CA GLY A 65 -7.56 6.33 -14.68
C GLY A 65 -8.27 5.37 -13.72
N TYR A 66 -7.55 4.43 -13.11
CA TYR A 66 -8.10 3.59 -12.05
C TYR A 66 -8.36 4.45 -10.81
N LYS A 67 -9.43 4.15 -10.08
CA LYS A 67 -9.63 4.64 -8.72
C LYS A 67 -8.64 3.96 -7.76
N LEU A 68 -8.44 4.56 -6.59
CA LEU A 68 -7.54 4.02 -5.56
C LEU A 68 -7.91 2.58 -5.18
N GLU A 69 -9.19 2.31 -4.90
CA GLU A 69 -9.67 0.98 -4.56
C GLU A 69 -9.45 -0.04 -5.70
N GLU A 70 -9.75 0.35 -6.94
CA GLU A 70 -9.53 -0.50 -8.11
C GLU A 70 -8.05 -0.82 -8.34
N ALA A 71 -7.16 0.14 -8.07
CA ALA A 71 -5.72 -0.06 -8.14
C ALA A 71 -5.23 -1.00 -7.03
N LEU A 72 -5.78 -0.89 -5.82
CA LEU A 72 -5.49 -1.78 -4.70
C LEU A 72 -5.98 -3.20 -4.97
N ASP A 73 -7.17 -3.37 -5.54
CA ASP A 73 -7.70 -4.67 -5.97
C ASP A 73 -6.78 -5.34 -6.98
N GLN A 74 -6.31 -4.56 -7.96
CA GLN A 74 -5.37 -5.06 -8.96
C GLN A 74 -4.02 -5.41 -8.33
N ALA A 75 -3.56 -4.68 -7.31
CA ALA A 75 -2.37 -5.02 -6.56
C ALA A 75 -2.52 -6.37 -5.84
N VAL A 76 -3.68 -6.66 -5.23
CA VAL A 76 -3.97 -7.97 -4.65
C VAL A 76 -3.88 -9.08 -5.70
N ILE A 77 -4.33 -8.82 -6.92
CA ILE A 77 -4.30 -9.80 -8.00
C ILE A 77 -2.86 -10.04 -8.49
N ASP A 78 -2.13 -8.97 -8.77
CA ASP A 78 -0.85 -9.00 -9.51
C ASP A 78 0.37 -9.28 -8.62
N LEU A 79 0.35 -8.85 -7.35
CA LEU A 79 1.48 -8.99 -6.43
C LEU A 79 1.47 -10.37 -5.76
N ASP A 80 2.62 -11.05 -5.79
CA ASP A 80 2.82 -12.33 -5.11
C ASP A 80 3.68 -12.15 -3.87
N GLY A 81 3.22 -12.64 -2.72
CA GLY A 81 3.97 -12.65 -1.47
C GLY A 81 3.12 -12.20 -0.29
N PRO A 82 3.64 -12.31 0.95
CA PRO A 82 2.99 -11.77 2.13
C PRO A 82 3.13 -10.24 2.14
N PHE A 83 2.03 -9.50 2.21
CA PHE A 83 2.06 -8.05 2.28
C PHE A 83 0.81 -7.44 2.95
N SER A 84 1.04 -6.31 3.59
CA SER A 84 0.04 -5.31 3.93
C SER A 84 0.58 -3.97 3.43
N ILE A 85 -0.13 -3.34 2.51
CA ILE A 85 0.30 -2.07 1.90
C ILE A 85 -0.69 -0.97 2.25
N LEU A 86 -0.17 0.18 2.65
CA LEU A 86 -0.90 1.43 2.79
C LEU A 86 -0.52 2.36 1.65
N VAL A 87 -1.52 2.98 1.03
CA VAL A 87 -1.34 3.90 -0.08
C VAL A 87 -2.06 5.20 0.25
N GLY A 88 -1.30 6.29 0.37
CA GLY A 88 -1.82 7.64 0.52
C GLY A 88 -1.77 8.40 -0.81
N THR A 89 -2.79 9.21 -1.07
CA THR A 89 -2.92 10.11 -2.22
C THR A 89 -3.46 11.46 -1.74
N PRO A 90 -3.42 12.53 -2.56
CA PRO A 90 -4.07 13.80 -2.23
C PRO A 90 -5.54 13.66 -1.84
N ASP A 91 -6.23 12.69 -2.45
CA ASP A 91 -7.68 12.55 -2.39
C ASP A 91 -8.13 11.40 -1.47
N GLY A 92 -7.21 10.75 -0.74
CA GLY A 92 -7.58 9.61 0.10
C GLY A 92 -6.44 8.69 0.52
N ILE A 93 -6.80 7.70 1.34
CA ILE A 93 -5.90 6.66 1.83
C ILE A 93 -6.56 5.29 1.66
N GLY A 94 -5.77 4.25 1.38
CA GLY A 94 -6.28 2.89 1.30
C GLY A 94 -5.28 1.85 1.75
N ILE A 95 -5.80 0.63 1.94
CA ILE A 95 -5.06 -0.56 2.32
C ILE A 95 -5.38 -1.72 1.39
N ALA A 96 -4.37 -2.55 1.12
CA ALA A 96 -4.57 -3.88 0.57
C ALA A 96 -3.78 -4.91 1.37
N LYS A 97 -4.42 -6.05 1.61
CA LYS A 97 -3.81 -7.20 2.30
C LYS A 97 -3.64 -8.38 1.34
N ASP A 98 -2.56 -9.13 1.51
CA ASP A 98 -2.31 -10.32 0.69
C ASP A 98 -3.41 -11.39 0.85
N LYS A 99 -3.57 -12.24 -0.17
CA LYS A 99 -4.63 -13.26 -0.26
C LYS A 99 -4.60 -14.30 0.88
N LEU A 100 -3.49 -14.41 1.59
CA LEU A 100 -3.31 -15.36 2.69
C LEU A 100 -3.42 -14.67 4.07
N GLY A 101 -3.43 -13.33 4.11
CA GLY A 101 -3.53 -12.53 5.33
C GLY A 101 -2.33 -12.71 6.26
N LEU A 102 -1.13 -12.89 5.70
CA LEU A 102 0.07 -13.27 6.47
C LEU A 102 0.67 -12.10 7.26
N ARG A 103 0.38 -10.87 6.85
CA ARG A 103 0.79 -9.66 7.56
C ARG A 103 -0.40 -9.07 8.29
N PRO A 104 -0.23 -8.54 9.52
CA PRO A 104 -1.36 -8.02 10.27
C PRO A 104 -1.86 -6.71 9.67
N GLY A 105 -3.11 -6.37 9.99
CA GLY A 105 -3.78 -5.17 9.50
C GLY A 105 -5.14 -5.06 10.16
N VAL A 106 -5.34 -3.97 10.89
CA VAL A 106 -6.59 -3.61 11.55
C VAL A 106 -7.01 -2.23 11.09
N MET A 107 -8.30 -1.97 11.09
CA MET A 107 -8.85 -0.67 10.75
C MET A 107 -9.99 -0.29 11.69
N VAL A 108 -10.27 1.00 11.70
CA VAL A 108 -11.45 1.58 12.33
C VAL A 108 -11.99 2.65 11.39
N GLU A 109 -13.29 2.61 11.18
CA GLU A 109 -14.02 3.58 10.38
C GLU A 109 -15.21 4.07 11.19
N THR A 110 -15.22 5.35 11.52
CA THR A 110 -16.35 6.04 12.14
C THR A 110 -16.71 7.27 11.30
N ASP A 111 -17.77 7.97 11.67
CA ASP A 111 -18.13 9.25 11.05
C ASP A 111 -17.03 10.33 11.17
N GLU A 112 -16.06 10.15 12.08
CA GLU A 112 -15.00 11.12 12.37
C GLU A 112 -13.61 10.71 11.87
N ILE A 113 -13.33 9.39 11.82
CA ILE A 113 -11.99 8.90 11.51
C ILE A 113 -12.01 7.63 10.67
N PHE A 114 -11.12 7.59 9.70
CA PHE A 114 -10.69 6.36 9.03
C PHE A 114 -9.21 6.15 9.36
N ALA A 115 -8.91 5.12 10.15
CA ALA A 115 -7.55 4.83 10.59
C ALA A 115 -7.19 3.35 10.40
N ILE A 116 -5.94 3.11 10.03
CA ILE A 116 -5.43 1.78 9.74
C ILE A 116 -4.10 1.59 10.45
N ALA A 117 -3.89 0.43 11.06
CA ALA A 117 -2.65 0.08 11.73
C ALA A 117 -2.27 -1.38 11.53
N SER A 118 -1.03 -1.73 11.86
CA SER A 118 -0.62 -3.14 11.94
C SER A 118 -1.15 -3.81 13.21
N GLU A 119 -1.42 -3.07 14.28
CA GLU A 119 -1.87 -3.60 15.57
C GLU A 119 -2.93 -2.69 16.18
N GLU A 120 -3.87 -3.30 16.92
CA GLU A 120 -5.02 -2.64 17.55
C GLU A 120 -4.60 -1.54 18.53
N MET A 121 -3.52 -1.76 19.29
CA MET A 121 -3.01 -0.79 20.27
C MET A 121 -2.73 0.59 19.67
N ALA A 122 -2.33 0.66 18.40
CA ALA A 122 -2.06 1.94 17.74
C ALA A 122 -3.35 2.70 17.38
N LEU A 123 -4.49 2.00 17.25
CA LEU A 123 -5.78 2.64 16.97
C LEU A 123 -6.39 3.23 18.24
N HIS A 124 -6.18 2.61 19.40
CA HIS A 124 -6.61 3.13 20.71
C HIS A 124 -5.97 4.49 21.07
N ASP A 125 -4.87 4.88 20.43
CA ASP A 125 -4.25 6.19 20.61
C ASP A 125 -4.95 7.31 19.82
N VAL A 126 -5.79 6.96 18.83
CA VAL A 126 -6.43 7.92 17.90
C VAL A 126 -7.96 7.86 17.91
N THR A 127 -8.56 6.84 18.53
CA THR A 127 -10.00 6.70 18.69
C THR A 127 -10.35 5.93 19.97
N ASP A 128 -11.48 6.28 20.58
CA ASP A 128 -12.09 5.53 21.69
C ASP A 128 -13.10 4.47 21.18
N SER A 129 -13.20 4.27 19.87
CA SER A 129 -14.15 3.31 19.29
C SER A 129 -13.73 1.87 19.56
N ASP A 130 -14.68 1.08 20.06
CA ASP A 130 -14.55 -0.38 20.18
C ASP A 130 -14.79 -1.13 18.84
N GLU A 131 -15.13 -0.41 17.76
CA GLU A 131 -15.45 -0.97 16.43
C GLU A 131 -14.17 -1.20 15.59
N ILE A 132 -13.15 -1.82 16.19
CA ILE A 132 -11.92 -2.15 15.47
C ILE A 132 -12.07 -3.48 14.73
N GLU A 133 -11.84 -3.45 13.42
CA GLU A 133 -11.98 -4.60 12.54
C GLU A 133 -10.63 -5.14 12.07
N GLN A 134 -10.53 -6.47 11.97
CA GLN A 134 -9.41 -7.13 11.31
C GLN A 134 -9.65 -7.13 9.80
N ILE A 135 -8.68 -6.64 9.03
CA ILE A 135 -8.74 -6.66 7.57
C ILE A 135 -8.57 -8.11 7.11
N ALA A 136 -9.52 -8.64 6.34
CA ALA A 136 -9.53 -10.01 5.89
C ALA A 136 -8.45 -10.28 4.82
N PRO A 137 -8.04 -11.55 4.62
CA PRO A 137 -7.15 -11.92 3.52
C PRO A 137 -7.69 -11.49 2.16
N GLY A 138 -6.86 -10.83 1.35
CA GLY A 138 -7.22 -10.32 0.03
C GLY A 138 -8.15 -9.11 0.03
N GLU A 139 -8.48 -8.57 1.20
CA GLU A 139 -9.34 -7.41 1.32
C GLU A 139 -8.60 -6.12 0.99
N THR A 140 -9.35 -5.22 0.36
CA THR A 140 -8.94 -3.87 0.05
C THR A 140 -9.97 -2.90 0.63
N ARG A 141 -9.50 -1.72 1.03
CA ARG A 141 -10.35 -0.60 1.44
C ARG A 141 -9.70 0.69 1.01
N ALA A 142 -10.52 1.65 0.59
CA ALA A 142 -10.07 3.01 0.31
C ALA A 142 -11.09 4.00 0.88
N TYR A 143 -10.58 5.00 1.58
CA TYR A 143 -11.32 6.17 2.01
C TYR A 143 -10.89 7.35 1.15
N THR A 144 -11.85 8.06 0.57
CA THR A 144 -11.62 9.21 -0.33
C THR A 144 -12.35 10.45 0.16
N ILE A 145 -11.76 11.63 -0.04
CA ILE A 145 -12.19 12.93 0.49
C ILE A 145 -12.75 13.82 -0.63
#